data_AF-A0A497APD5-F1
#
_entry.id   AF-A0A497APD5-F1
#
_cell.length_a   1.000
_cell.length_b   1.000
_cell.length_c   1.000
_cell.angle_alpha   90.00
_cell.angle_beta   90.00
_cell.angle_gamma   90.00
#
_symmetry.space_group_name_H-M   'P 1'
#
loop_
_entity.id
_entity.type
_entity.pdbx_description
1 polymer ?
#
loop_
_entity_poly.entity_id
_entity_poly.type
_entity_poly.pdbx_seq_one_letter_code
_entity_poly.pdbx_strand_id
1 'polypeptide(L)'
;MGSLIRDQSTGSALISLARRLTPSWLANSPLVERLKAPVTTAVSRNDKVAIHQGYQAINLNLYRLACVLAPHLSVIDGFEAMEGDGPTGGTPVPWRIAIASTDFLAADVLTAHLMGFDPDEIGYLYYCKVKGLGVGDLERMEVVGNISPEECRRQFRPHSGYLRQLEWKISPSIWRNVL
;
A
#
# COMPACT_ATOMS: atom_id res chain seq x y z
N MET A 1 8.60 -13.63 8.58
CA MET A 1 7.53 -13.89 7.58
C MET A 1 6.18 -13.60 8.22
N GLY A 2 5.69 -12.37 8.08
CA GLY A 2 4.30 -12.03 8.41
C GLY A 2 3.54 -11.90 7.10
N SER A 3 2.67 -12.85 6.80
CA SER A 3 1.79 -12.82 5.63
C SER A 3 0.39 -12.43 6.11
N LEU A 4 -0.25 -11.53 5.37
CA LEU A 4 -1.54 -10.89 5.64
C LEU A 4 -2.77 -11.81 5.52
N ILE A 5 -2.58 -13.13 5.45
CA ILE A 5 -3.68 -14.09 5.39
C ILE A 5 -3.64 -14.96 6.65
N ARG A 6 -4.30 -14.48 7.71
CA ARG A 6 -4.77 -15.33 8.82
C ARG A 6 -6.26 -15.52 8.62
N ASP A 7 -6.70 -16.76 8.48
CA ASP A 7 -8.11 -17.14 8.51
C ASP A 7 -8.69 -16.75 9.88
N GLN A 8 -9.50 -15.68 9.92
CA GLN A 8 -10.16 -15.19 11.13
C GLN A 8 -11.52 -15.86 11.38
N SER A 9 -11.96 -16.80 10.53
CA SER A 9 -13.31 -17.35 10.59
C SER A 9 -13.51 -18.34 11.74
N THR A 10 -12.49 -19.10 12.13
CA THR A 10 -12.63 -20.17 13.15
C THR A 10 -12.59 -19.64 14.59
N GLY A 11 -11.82 -18.57 14.85
CA GLY A 11 -11.58 -18.07 16.21
C GLY A 11 -12.69 -17.18 16.77
N SER A 12 -13.30 -16.35 15.91
CA SER A 12 -14.31 -15.37 16.33
C SER A 12 -15.63 -16.02 16.76
N ALA A 13 -16.04 -17.12 16.11
CA ALA A 13 -17.26 -17.86 16.42
C ALA A 13 -17.20 -18.50 17.82
N LEU A 14 -16.09 -19.15 18.17
CA LEU A 14 -15.88 -19.79 19.48
C LEU A 14 -15.84 -18.75 20.62
N ILE A 15 -15.21 -17.60 20.39
CA ILE A 15 -15.17 -16.49 21.36
C ILE A 15 -16.57 -15.90 21.57
N SER A 16 -17.35 -15.75 20.48
CA SER A 16 -18.74 -15.25 20.57
C SER A 16 -19.67 -16.21 21.34
N LEU A 17 -19.47 -17.52 21.17
CA LEU A 17 -20.24 -18.57 21.84
C LEU A 17 -19.88 -18.64 23.33
N ALA A 18 -18.58 -18.60 23.66
CA ALA A 18 -18.10 -18.57 25.03
C ALA A 18 -18.63 -17.35 25.81
N ARG A 19 -18.79 -16.20 25.13
CA ARG A 19 -19.36 -14.98 25.72
C ARG A 19 -20.87 -15.05 25.96
N ARG A 20 -21.60 -15.88 25.20
CA ARG A 20 -23.04 -16.09 25.39
C ARG A 20 -23.35 -17.07 26.53
N LEU A 21 -22.43 -17.99 26.82
CA LEU A 21 -22.62 -19.05 27.82
C LEU A 21 -22.02 -18.72 29.20
N THR A 22 -21.36 -17.57 29.36
CA THR A 22 -20.78 -17.16 30.64
C THR A 22 -21.79 -16.35 31.47
N PRO A 23 -22.19 -16.82 32.66
CA PRO A 23 -23.07 -16.07 33.56
C PRO A 23 -22.46 -14.72 33.97
N SER A 24 -23.30 -13.69 34.12
CA SER A 24 -22.87 -12.31 34.40
C SER A 24 -22.03 -12.15 35.67
N TRP A 25 -22.24 -13.00 36.68
CA TRP A 25 -21.46 -12.99 37.93
C TRP A 25 -20.03 -13.54 37.78
N LEU A 26 -19.76 -14.35 36.75
CA LEU A 26 -18.40 -14.82 36.42
C LEU A 26 -17.65 -13.84 35.50
N ALA A 27 -18.38 -13.01 34.76
CA ALA A 27 -17.84 -12.14 33.72
C ALA A 27 -16.89 -11.05 34.24
N ASN A 28 -17.03 -10.69 35.53
CA ASN A 28 -16.27 -9.64 36.24
C ASN A 28 -15.26 -10.21 37.24
N SER A 29 -14.94 -11.51 37.18
CA SER A 29 -13.92 -12.08 38.06
C SER A 29 -12.50 -11.70 37.58
N PRO A 30 -11.55 -11.46 38.50
CA PRO A 30 -10.16 -11.16 38.15
C PRO A 30 -9.50 -12.26 37.30
N LEU A 31 -9.93 -13.51 37.46
CA LEU A 31 -9.47 -14.66 36.66
C LEU A 31 -9.92 -14.56 35.20
N VAL A 32 -11.19 -14.23 34.96
CA VAL A 32 -11.73 -14.07 33.60
C VAL A 32 -11.14 -12.84 32.92
N GLU A 33 -10.87 -11.77 33.67
CA GLU A 33 -10.21 -10.57 33.14
C GLU A 33 -8.76 -10.86 32.71
N ARG A 34 -8.01 -11.63 33.50
CA ARG A 34 -6.66 -12.11 33.15
C ARG A 34 -6.63 -13.07 31.96
N LEU A 35 -7.69 -13.88 31.78
CA LEU A 35 -7.85 -14.75 30.61
C LEU A 35 -8.31 -13.99 29.35
N LYS A 36 -9.05 -12.89 29.51
CA LYS A 36 -9.47 -12.01 28.40
C LYS A 36 -8.30 -11.19 27.83
N ALA A 37 -7.38 -10.73 28.68
CA ALA A 37 -6.25 -9.87 28.29
C ALA A 37 -5.38 -10.39 27.12
N PRO A 38 -4.95 -11.66 27.07
CA PRO A 38 -4.18 -12.19 25.93
C PRO A 38 -5.03 -12.36 24.65
N VAL A 39 -6.35 -12.53 24.77
CA VAL A 39 -7.26 -12.70 23.63
C VAL A 39 -7.65 -11.35 23.02
N THR A 40 -7.92 -10.33 23.83
CA THR A 40 -8.20 -8.97 23.34
C THR A 40 -6.97 -8.32 22.71
N THR A 41 -5.77 -8.59 23.23
CA THR A 41 -4.51 -8.15 22.59
C THR A 41 -4.19 -8.92 21.30
N ALA A 42 -4.67 -10.16 21.15
CA ALA A 42 -4.57 -10.90 19.89
C ALA A 42 -5.56 -10.39 18.82
N VAL A 43 -6.73 -9.89 19.23
CA VAL A 43 -7.79 -9.36 18.34
C VAL A 43 -7.56 -7.88 17.99
N SER A 44 -6.93 -7.09 18.87
CA SER A 44 -6.60 -5.68 18.65
C SER A 44 -5.12 -5.49 18.32
N ARG A 45 -4.60 -6.27 17.37
CA ARG A 45 -3.25 -6.05 16.83
C ARG A 45 -3.39 -5.16 15.60
N ASN A 46 -2.85 -3.95 15.66
CA ASN A 46 -2.94 -2.99 14.57
C ASN A 46 -2.10 -3.47 13.38
N ASP A 47 -2.74 -3.99 12.33
CA ASP A 47 -2.09 -4.50 11.12
C ASP A 47 -1.29 -3.42 10.39
N LYS A 48 -1.54 -2.14 10.70
CA LYS A 48 -0.72 -1.01 10.20
C LYS A 48 0.76 -1.24 10.45
N VAL A 49 1.16 -1.66 11.67
CA VAL A 49 2.57 -1.89 11.99
C VAL A 49 3.11 -3.11 11.23
N ALA A 50 2.30 -4.16 11.06
CA ALA A 50 2.67 -5.37 10.32
C ALA A 50 2.87 -5.12 8.81
N ILE A 51 2.22 -4.10 8.25
CA ILE A 51 2.38 -3.70 6.84
C ILE A 51 3.65 -2.86 6.64
N HIS A 52 4.11 -2.13 7.67
CA HIS A 52 5.27 -1.24 7.63
C HIS A 52 6.55 -1.94 8.15
N GLN A 53 6.95 -3.04 7.50
CA GLN A 53 8.11 -3.86 7.92
C GLN A 53 9.36 -3.62 7.04
N GLY A 54 9.49 -2.42 6.46
CA GLY A 54 10.58 -2.03 5.56
C GLY A 54 10.17 -1.99 4.09
N TYR A 55 11.09 -1.54 3.23
CA TYR A 55 10.81 -1.22 1.82
C TYR A 55 10.45 -2.44 0.98
N GLN A 56 11.06 -3.59 1.24
CA GLN A 56 10.69 -4.85 0.57
C GLN A 56 9.26 -5.26 0.92
N ALA A 57 8.95 -5.28 2.22
CA ALA A 57 7.67 -5.77 2.71
C ALA A 57 6.51 -4.86 2.28
N ILE A 58 6.68 -3.55 2.36
CA ILE A 58 5.60 -2.60 2.01
C ILE A 58 5.26 -2.67 0.52
N ASN A 59 6.26 -2.67 -0.37
CA ASN A 59 6.02 -2.77 -1.81
C ASN A 59 5.39 -4.11 -2.20
N LEU A 60 5.84 -5.20 -1.58
CA LEU A 60 5.24 -6.52 -1.81
C LEU A 60 3.80 -6.60 -1.30
N ASN A 61 3.52 -6.00 -0.14
CA ASN A 61 2.16 -5.95 0.41
C ASN A 61 1.22 -5.13 -0.48
N LEU A 62 1.67 -3.97 -0.98
CA LEU A 62 0.88 -3.16 -1.93
C LEU A 62 0.56 -3.93 -3.21
N TYR A 63 1.56 -4.58 -3.81
CA TYR A 63 1.34 -5.45 -4.97
C TYR A 63 0.33 -6.57 -4.68
N ARG A 64 0.47 -7.26 -3.53
CA ARG A 64 -0.45 -8.35 -3.15
C ARG A 64 -1.87 -7.85 -2.92
N LEU A 65 -2.02 -6.66 -2.36
CA LEU A 65 -3.33 -6.02 -2.24
C LEU A 65 -3.91 -5.71 -3.61
N ALA A 66 -3.12 -5.16 -4.53
CA ALA A 66 -3.58 -4.88 -5.90
C ALA A 66 -4.04 -6.14 -6.65
N CYS A 67 -3.43 -7.30 -6.41
CA CYS A 67 -3.88 -8.57 -6.99
C CYS A 67 -5.31 -8.96 -6.62
N VAL A 68 -5.80 -8.51 -5.47
CA VAL A 68 -7.11 -8.91 -4.93
C VAL A 68 -8.11 -7.74 -4.95
N LEU A 69 -7.62 -6.51 -4.80
CA LEU A 69 -8.39 -5.30 -4.56
C LEU A 69 -7.81 -4.11 -5.33
N ALA A 70 -7.51 -4.30 -6.62
CA ALA A 70 -7.15 -3.20 -7.50
C ALA A 70 -8.29 -2.16 -7.59
N PRO A 71 -7.99 -0.85 -7.54
CA PRO A 71 -8.98 0.19 -7.80
C PRO A 71 -9.54 0.07 -9.23
N HIS A 72 -10.86 0.21 -9.36
CA HIS A 72 -11.53 0.30 -10.68
C HIS A 72 -11.41 1.70 -11.31
N LEU A 73 -11.14 2.71 -10.50
CA LEU A 73 -10.94 4.11 -10.88
C LEU A 73 -9.92 4.71 -9.92
N SER A 74 -8.80 5.17 -10.46
CA SER A 74 -7.81 5.96 -9.74
C SER A 74 -7.94 7.42 -10.13
N VAL A 75 -7.92 8.31 -9.14
CA VAL A 75 -7.90 9.75 -9.32
C VAL A 75 -6.80 10.31 -8.43
N ILE A 76 -5.90 11.09 -9.02
CA ILE A 76 -4.75 11.71 -8.36
C ILE A 76 -4.94 13.22 -8.47
N ASP A 77 -5.05 13.86 -7.32
CA ASP A 77 -5.12 15.32 -7.19
C ASP A 77 -3.72 15.88 -6.91
N GLY A 78 -3.20 16.63 -7.87
CA GLY A 78 -1.94 17.35 -7.79
C GLY A 78 -2.13 18.86 -7.73
N PHE A 79 -3.28 19.38 -7.26
CA PHE A 79 -3.49 20.83 -7.14
C PHE A 79 -2.37 21.50 -6.34
N GLU A 80 -2.06 20.91 -5.18
CA GLU A 80 -0.85 21.15 -4.41
C GLU A 80 -0.17 19.81 -4.10
N ALA A 81 0.96 19.56 -4.76
CA ALA A 81 1.78 18.40 -4.54
C ALA A 81 2.86 18.69 -3.48
N MET A 82 3.69 17.71 -3.16
CA MET A 82 4.81 17.89 -2.22
C MET A 82 6.07 17.19 -2.71
N GLU A 83 7.22 17.79 -2.44
CA GLU A 83 8.55 17.21 -2.71
C GLU A 83 9.42 17.14 -1.44
N GLY A 84 10.49 16.35 -1.47
CA GLY A 84 11.31 16.08 -0.29
C GLY A 84 10.62 15.14 0.71
N ASP A 85 10.67 15.47 2.00
CA ASP A 85 10.16 14.61 3.08
C ASP A 85 8.63 14.72 3.28
N GLY A 86 7.89 14.79 2.17
CA GLY A 86 6.42 14.75 2.16
C GLY A 86 5.86 13.42 2.68
N PRO A 87 4.55 13.34 2.98
CA PRO A 87 3.56 14.41 2.85
C PRO A 87 3.48 15.34 4.07
N THR A 88 4.29 15.16 5.11
CA THR A 88 4.25 16.02 6.31
C THR A 88 5.40 17.01 6.37
N GLY A 89 6.63 16.57 6.09
CA GLY A 89 7.85 17.40 6.17
C GLY A 89 8.36 17.90 4.82
N GLY A 90 7.54 17.81 3.76
CA GLY A 90 7.92 18.18 2.41
C GLY A 90 7.77 19.67 2.13
N THR A 91 8.23 20.09 0.95
CA THR A 91 8.00 21.43 0.41
C THR A 91 6.79 21.37 -0.53
N PRO A 92 5.76 22.23 -0.37
CA PRO A 92 4.63 22.30 -1.28
C PRO A 92 5.05 22.68 -2.69
N VAL A 93 4.42 22.07 -3.70
CA VAL A 93 4.64 22.33 -5.12
C VAL A 93 3.28 22.63 -5.75
N PRO A 94 3.03 23.86 -6.25
CA PRO A 94 1.77 24.20 -6.92
C PRO A 94 1.74 23.58 -8.32
N TRP A 95 1.55 22.26 -8.40
CA TRP A 95 1.68 21.48 -9.63
C TRP A 95 0.44 21.61 -10.54
N ARG A 96 -0.75 21.72 -9.94
CA ARG A 96 -2.02 22.07 -10.61
C ARG A 96 -2.44 21.09 -11.71
N ILE A 97 -2.22 19.80 -11.48
CA ILE A 97 -2.71 18.75 -12.37
C ILE A 97 -3.70 17.85 -11.66
N ALA A 98 -4.51 17.14 -12.44
CA ALA A 98 -5.27 15.99 -11.98
C ALA A 98 -5.13 14.87 -13.01
N ILE A 99 -4.97 13.64 -12.55
CA ILE A 99 -4.85 12.46 -13.39
C ILE A 99 -5.97 11.50 -12.99
N ALA A 100 -6.64 10.90 -13.96
CA ALA A 100 -7.64 9.87 -13.71
C ALA A 100 -7.51 8.74 -14.73
N SER A 101 -7.73 7.51 -14.28
CA SER A 101 -7.69 6.32 -15.13
C SER A 101 -8.54 5.20 -14.55
N THR A 102 -9.14 4.39 -15.41
CA THR A 102 -9.74 3.10 -15.03
C THR A 102 -8.70 1.98 -14.89
N ASP A 103 -7.45 2.24 -15.30
CA ASP A 103 -6.28 1.43 -15.00
C ASP A 103 -5.46 2.12 -13.90
N PHE A 104 -5.52 1.55 -12.69
CA PHE A 104 -4.82 2.10 -11.52
C PHE A 104 -3.31 2.16 -11.72
N LEU A 105 -2.72 1.16 -12.39
CA LEU A 105 -1.29 1.09 -12.60
C LEU A 105 -0.85 2.19 -13.57
N ALA A 106 -1.62 2.40 -14.64
CA ALA A 106 -1.34 3.45 -15.61
C ALA A 106 -1.37 4.85 -14.96
N ALA A 107 -2.34 5.12 -14.07
CA ALA A 107 -2.41 6.40 -13.36
C ALA A 107 -1.17 6.64 -12.49
N ASP A 108 -0.77 5.65 -11.69
CA ASP A 108 0.37 5.80 -10.77
C ASP A 108 1.71 5.87 -11.53
N VAL A 109 1.87 5.06 -12.60
CA VAL A 109 3.07 5.07 -13.46
C VAL A 109 3.21 6.40 -14.19
N LEU A 110 2.13 6.91 -14.80
CA LEU A 110 2.15 8.22 -15.44
C LEU A 110 2.51 9.32 -14.44
N THR A 111 1.91 9.28 -13.25
CA THR A 111 2.19 10.26 -12.19
C THR A 111 3.66 10.24 -11.77
N ALA A 112 4.22 9.05 -11.49
CA ALA A 112 5.63 8.91 -11.13
C ALA A 112 6.55 9.49 -12.21
N HIS A 113 6.26 9.17 -13.48
CA HIS A 113 7.01 9.71 -14.62
C HIS A 113 6.93 11.24 -14.71
N LEU A 114 5.74 11.80 -14.55
CA LEU A 114 5.50 13.25 -14.59
C LEU A 114 6.16 13.97 -13.42
N MET A 115 6.32 13.32 -12.27
CA MET A 115 7.10 13.84 -11.14
C MET A 115 8.62 13.69 -11.32
N GLY A 116 9.08 13.11 -12.43
CA GLY A 116 10.50 12.91 -12.73
C GLY A 116 11.13 11.71 -12.04
N PHE A 117 10.33 10.73 -11.61
CA PHE A 117 10.81 9.45 -11.10
C PHE A 117 10.74 8.37 -12.18
N ASP A 118 11.66 7.41 -12.12
CA ASP A 118 11.56 6.19 -12.91
C ASP A 118 10.51 5.26 -12.28
N PRO A 119 9.40 4.93 -12.97
CA PRO A 119 8.38 4.02 -12.44
C PRO A 119 8.94 2.63 -12.09
N ASP A 120 9.99 2.15 -12.78
CA ASP A 120 10.61 0.86 -12.52
C ASP A 120 11.49 0.88 -11.25
N GLU A 121 11.80 2.05 -10.70
CA GLU A 121 12.44 2.20 -9.39
C GLU A 121 11.44 2.17 -8.22
N ILE A 122 10.14 2.12 -8.49
CA ILE A 122 9.07 2.05 -7.48
C ILE A 122 8.57 0.61 -7.39
N GLY A 123 8.88 -0.07 -6.29
CA GLY A 123 8.74 -1.53 -6.20
C GLY A 123 7.35 -2.08 -6.52
N TYR A 124 6.28 -1.52 -5.97
CA TYR A 124 4.94 -2.05 -6.25
C TYR A 124 4.50 -1.82 -7.70
N LEU A 125 4.88 -0.69 -8.33
CA LEU A 125 4.62 -0.44 -9.74
C LEU A 125 5.34 -1.46 -10.61
N TYR A 126 6.62 -1.71 -10.33
CA TYR A 126 7.41 -2.72 -11.02
C TYR A 126 6.78 -4.12 -10.88
N TYR A 127 6.40 -4.53 -9.66
CA TYR A 127 5.75 -5.83 -9.44
C TYR A 127 4.44 -5.95 -10.23
N CYS A 128 3.59 -4.91 -10.20
CA CYS A 128 2.33 -4.88 -10.93
C CYS A 128 2.54 -4.94 -12.46
N LYS A 129 3.52 -4.21 -12.98
CA LYS A 129 3.92 -4.21 -14.38
C LYS A 129 4.36 -5.60 -14.86
N VAL A 130 5.31 -6.22 -14.16
CA VAL A 130 5.83 -7.55 -14.51
C VAL A 130 4.76 -8.63 -14.43
N LYS A 131 3.74 -8.45 -13.58
CA LYS A 131 2.62 -9.39 -13.41
C LYS A 131 1.39 -9.05 -14.24
N GLY A 132 1.45 -7.99 -15.06
CA GLY A 132 0.38 -7.62 -15.98
C GLY A 132 -0.92 -7.22 -15.29
N LEU A 133 -0.85 -6.58 -14.12
CA LEU A 133 -2.04 -6.07 -13.41
C LEU A 133 -2.62 -4.78 -14.03
N GLY A 134 -1.92 -4.19 -15.00
CA GLY A 134 -2.32 -2.99 -15.76
C GLY A 134 -1.22 -2.61 -16.75
N VAL A 135 -1.32 -1.43 -17.33
CA VAL A 135 -0.32 -0.88 -18.25
C VAL A 135 0.79 -0.19 -17.45
N GLY A 136 1.99 -0.77 -17.47
CA GLY A 136 3.18 -0.22 -16.81
C GLY A 136 4.21 0.43 -17.74
N ASP A 137 3.97 0.41 -19.05
CA ASP A 137 4.83 1.03 -20.06
C ASP A 137 4.14 2.30 -20.60
N LEU A 138 4.82 3.44 -20.54
CA LEU A 138 4.25 4.73 -20.94
C LEU A 138 3.88 4.77 -22.43
N GLU A 139 4.66 4.09 -23.28
CA GLU A 139 4.42 4.06 -24.74
C GLU A 139 3.13 3.32 -25.12
N ARG A 140 2.57 2.55 -24.19
CA ARG A 140 1.32 1.80 -24.38
C ARG A 140 0.10 2.53 -23.84
N MET A 141 0.28 3.70 -23.23
CA MET A 141 -0.79 4.50 -22.67
C MET A 141 -1.35 5.46 -23.71
N GLU A 142 -2.68 5.51 -23.81
CA GLU A 142 -3.37 6.60 -24.49
C GLU A 142 -3.67 7.69 -23.46
N VAL A 143 -2.92 8.79 -23.51
CA VAL A 143 -3.12 9.92 -22.60
C VAL A 143 -3.91 11.01 -23.32
N VAL A 144 -5.10 11.31 -22.79
CA VAL A 144 -5.96 12.40 -23.26
C VAL A 144 -6.01 13.50 -22.20
N GLY A 145 -6.01 14.75 -22.64
CA GLY A 145 -6.01 15.89 -21.74
C GLY A 145 -5.98 17.22 -22.48
N ASN A 146 -6.09 18.31 -21.72
CA ASN A 146 -6.01 19.67 -22.23
C ASN A 146 -4.57 20.18 -22.42
N ILE A 147 -3.58 19.46 -21.88
CA ILE A 147 -2.15 19.79 -21.92
C ILE A 147 -1.38 18.50 -22.21
N SER A 148 -0.26 18.59 -22.92
CA SER A 148 0.58 17.43 -23.19
C SER A 148 1.29 16.93 -21.91
N PRO A 149 1.55 15.62 -21.77
CA PRO A 149 2.24 15.08 -20.59
C PRO A 149 3.59 15.76 -20.30
N GLU A 150 4.38 16.04 -21.34
CA GLU A 150 5.71 16.65 -21.18
C GLU A 150 5.64 18.06 -20.60
N GLU A 151 4.61 18.84 -20.92
CA GLU A 151 4.40 20.17 -20.33
C GLU A 151 4.00 20.11 -18.85
N CYS A 152 3.37 19.01 -18.42
CA CYS A 152 3.05 18.77 -17.02
C CYS A 152 4.25 18.23 -16.22
N ARG A 153 5.28 17.74 -16.91
CA ARG A 153 6.42 17.06 -16.27
C ARG A 153 7.28 18.05 -15.48
N ARG A 154 7.66 17.65 -14.27
CA ARG A 154 8.53 18.41 -13.38
C ARG A 154 9.44 17.46 -12.63
N GLN A 155 10.71 17.83 -12.45
CA GLN A 155 11.61 17.07 -11.59
C GLN A 155 11.34 17.42 -10.12
N PHE A 156 10.73 16.51 -9.37
CA PHE A 156 10.53 16.67 -7.94
C PHE A 156 11.81 16.32 -7.17
N ARG A 157 12.05 17.01 -6.06
CA ARG A 157 13.10 16.61 -5.12
C ARG A 157 12.70 15.30 -4.43
N PRO A 158 13.54 14.25 -4.47
CA PRO A 158 13.26 13.00 -3.77
C PRO A 158 13.26 13.17 -2.25
N HIS A 159 12.61 12.24 -1.54
CA HIS A 159 12.71 12.10 -0.09
C HIS A 159 14.17 11.90 0.36
N SER A 160 14.56 12.43 1.52
CA SER A 160 15.94 12.35 2.05
C SER A 160 16.52 10.92 2.06
N GLY A 161 15.68 9.95 2.44
CA GLY A 161 15.97 8.51 2.41
C GLY A 161 15.77 7.78 1.07
N TYR A 162 15.67 8.46 -0.08
CA TYR A 162 15.35 7.85 -1.39
C TYR A 162 16.18 6.61 -1.73
N LEU A 163 17.50 6.67 -1.51
CA LEU A 163 18.39 5.54 -1.82
C LEU A 163 18.04 4.28 -1.03
N ARG A 164 17.53 4.41 0.21
CA ARG A 164 17.05 3.25 0.97
C ARG A 164 15.74 2.72 0.43
N GLN A 165 14.89 3.58 -0.14
CA GLN A 165 13.63 3.14 -0.75
C GLN A 165 13.88 2.19 -1.91
N LEU A 166 14.98 2.39 -2.66
CA LEU A 166 15.43 1.50 -3.75
C LEU A 166 15.81 0.08 -3.29
N GLU A 167 15.97 -0.14 -1.98
CA GLU A 167 16.22 -1.47 -1.39
C GLU A 167 14.95 -2.36 -1.36
N TRP A 168 13.86 -1.96 -2.03
CA TRP A 168 12.63 -2.75 -2.16
C TRP A 168 12.81 -4.07 -2.91
N LYS A 169 13.89 -4.21 -3.70
CA LYS A 169 14.17 -5.41 -4.49
C LYS A 169 14.35 -6.62 -3.57
N ILE A 170 13.55 -7.66 -3.79
CA ILE A 170 13.70 -8.94 -3.09
C ILE A 170 14.73 -9.83 -3.80
N SER A 171 15.28 -10.84 -3.10
CA SER A 171 16.27 -11.74 -3.71
C SER A 171 15.63 -12.69 -4.73
N PRO A 172 16.33 -13.09 -5.81
CA PRO A 172 15.77 -13.96 -6.86
C PRO A 172 15.16 -15.28 -6.35
N SER A 173 15.64 -15.79 -5.22
CA SER A 173 15.07 -16.98 -4.57
C SER A 173 13.70 -16.70 -3.95
N ILE A 174 13.49 -15.52 -3.38
CA ILE A 174 12.19 -15.09 -2.84
C ILE A 174 11.22 -14.77 -3.98
N TRP A 175 11.70 -14.10 -5.05
CA TRP A 175 10.90 -13.79 -6.25
C TRP A 175 10.13 -15.02 -6.75
N ARG A 176 10.80 -16.16 -6.95
CA ARG A 176 10.16 -17.39 -7.47
C ARG A 176 9.05 -17.97 -6.59
N ASN A 177 9.08 -17.70 -5.29
CA ASN A 177 8.16 -18.31 -4.32
C ASN A 177 6.97 -17.41 -3.97
N VAL A 178 7.05 -16.12 -4.32
CA VAL A 178 6.13 -15.07 -3.83
C VAL A 178 5.27 -14.48 -4.95
N LEU A 179 5.74 -14.61 -6.18
CA LEU A 179 5.21 -13.95 -7.38
C LEU A 179 4.94 -14.97 -8.46
#